data_AF-A0A846TVH3-F1
#
_entry.id   AF-A0A846TVH3-F1
#
_cell.length_a   1.000
_cell.length_b   1.000
_cell.length_c   1.000
_cell.angle_alpha   90.00
_cell.angle_beta   90.00
_cell.angle_gamma   90.00
#
_symmetry.space_group_name_H-M   'P 1'
#
loop_
_entity.id
_entity.type
_entity.pdbx_description
1 polymer ?
#
loop_
_entity_poly.entity_id
_entity_poly.type
_entity_poly.pdbx_seq_one_letter_code
_entity_poly.pdbx_strand_id
1 'polypeptide(L)'
;MTTDGQQDSAPVSAEEQAEIMQLYEERADHLELQVFKHNTVLAAGSEEWVQALTGTGAKLLVGPRGCGKTHLMRFAFSECIENENHPFAIYVNLNRYYRLEPLLRRRPDAIAMFYTWVVANVLVGLADALKEFASVAQRDLDIEALLEFDPLEARDLIGALEQSRSLDHEQDVLAAKFTIDRTKNLIFRATEALGRRRAVLFLDDAALTLAPEYLTHFFDIYRALKAARIAPKASVYPGTTEYGASFHVAHEADRVFVWKSVTDGNYQPFMQDIAAKRFPDAAQVPEDVRALLAYAAFGVPRSFMALVRSFNKGRQASPSATPQSLFNTVIEDFCGEKMKEYRSLKAKTPQLATILEAGATCFTHVVASVAEASQNLADEGTRQIFIGITSDGIGNTYVERMLLLLQEVGMIYRYSTVSHGDRDYVRFVPHLAALIDRRAFSRRGAFSPRLAVEILQRPDEKHPVRRSISTLLDSALLQGLGLDLPNCVNCGTRRVEGAKYCFYCGAKLTEESTYDRLLQTRLSDVPGLTSYQKKKLAESPDVPKTVGEFLALQDRGTPLRTIRFIGSKRAKTVIDTVEAFLDEFLS
;
A
#
# COMPACT_ATOMS: atom_id res chain seq x y z
N MET A 1 29.50 -35.76 -32.79
CA MET A 1 28.73 -35.03 -33.82
C MET A 1 27.34 -35.62 -33.78
N THR A 2 26.42 -35.08 -33.00
CA THR A 2 25.62 -33.92 -33.40
C THR A 2 25.25 -33.05 -32.19
N THR A 3 25.55 -31.76 -32.33
CA THR A 3 25.05 -30.64 -31.54
C THR A 3 23.60 -30.37 -31.93
N ASP A 4 22.64 -30.55 -31.03
CA ASP A 4 21.27 -30.10 -31.24
C ASP A 4 20.93 -28.93 -30.30
N GLY A 5 20.97 -27.74 -30.90
CA GLY A 5 19.98 -26.68 -30.74
C GLY A 5 19.74 -26.11 -29.35
N GLN A 6 20.59 -25.18 -28.92
CA GLN A 6 20.08 -24.02 -28.18
C GLN A 6 19.07 -23.31 -29.10
N GLN A 7 17.77 -23.54 -28.86
CA GLN A 7 16.71 -22.83 -29.57
C GLN A 7 16.75 -21.36 -29.15
N ASP A 8 17.16 -20.51 -30.09
CA ASP A 8 17.16 -19.06 -29.96
C ASP A 8 15.80 -18.58 -29.43
N SER A 9 15.82 -18.03 -28.23
CA SER A 9 14.67 -17.33 -27.67
C SER A 9 14.38 -16.10 -28.52
N ALA A 10 13.14 -15.95 -28.99
CA ALA A 10 12.72 -14.71 -29.63
C ALA A 10 13.05 -13.51 -28.70
N PRO A 11 13.70 -12.45 -29.20
CA PRO A 11 14.05 -11.29 -28.38
C PRO A 11 12.79 -10.69 -27.76
N VAL A 12 12.88 -10.33 -26.47
CA VAL A 12 11.85 -9.56 -25.76
C VAL A 12 11.62 -8.27 -26.56
N SER A 13 10.37 -7.99 -26.96
CA SER A 13 10.09 -6.81 -27.79
C SER A 13 10.45 -5.54 -27.03
N ALA A 14 10.70 -4.45 -27.76
CA ALA A 14 10.99 -3.15 -27.13
C ALA A 14 9.82 -2.67 -26.24
N GLU A 15 8.58 -3.00 -26.64
CA GLU A 15 7.37 -2.71 -25.87
C GLU A 15 7.33 -3.52 -24.56
N GLU A 16 7.65 -4.81 -24.62
CA GLU A 16 7.65 -5.70 -23.45
C GLU A 16 8.80 -5.33 -22.46
N GLN A 17 9.94 -4.86 -22.96
CA GLN A 17 11.02 -4.31 -22.11
C GLN A 17 10.63 -2.99 -21.44
N ALA A 18 9.88 -2.12 -22.14
CA ALA A 18 9.40 -0.86 -21.58
C ALA A 18 8.36 -1.10 -20.47
N GLU A 19 7.44 -2.06 -20.65
CA GLU A 19 6.43 -2.41 -19.63
C GLU A 19 7.08 -2.98 -18.35
N ILE A 20 8.15 -3.78 -18.47
CA ILE A 20 8.90 -4.31 -17.32
C ILE A 20 9.61 -3.20 -16.54
N MET A 21 10.27 -2.27 -17.23
CA MET A 21 10.97 -1.16 -16.58
C MET A 21 9.98 -0.20 -15.90
N GLN A 22 8.79 -0.03 -16.48
CA GLN A 22 7.71 0.79 -15.91
C GLN A 22 7.18 0.25 -14.58
N LEU A 23 6.95 -1.07 -14.47
CA LEU A 23 6.53 -1.74 -13.22
C LEU A 23 7.60 -1.62 -12.13
N TYR A 24 8.88 -1.64 -12.51
CA TYR A 24 10.00 -1.50 -11.57
C TYR A 24 10.11 -0.08 -11.00
N GLU A 25 9.92 0.96 -11.82
CA GLU A 25 9.94 2.37 -11.39
C GLU A 25 8.75 2.77 -10.48
N GLU A 26 7.64 2.02 -10.53
CA GLU A 26 6.41 2.31 -9.78
C GLU A 26 6.50 2.05 -8.27
N ARG A 27 7.50 1.27 -7.84
CA ARG A 27 7.73 0.93 -6.43
C ARG A 27 8.93 1.69 -5.88
N ALA A 28 8.66 2.52 -4.87
CA ALA A 28 9.70 3.27 -4.18
C ALA A 28 10.70 2.38 -3.44
N ASP A 29 10.33 1.14 -3.08
CA ASP A 29 11.22 0.15 -2.44
C ASP A 29 12.29 -0.40 -3.39
N HIS A 30 12.03 -0.40 -4.70
CA HIS A 30 12.92 -0.97 -5.71
C HIS A 30 13.92 0.06 -6.27
N LEU A 31 13.76 1.33 -5.91
CA LEU A 31 14.68 2.39 -6.29
C LEU A 31 15.97 2.29 -5.45
N GLU A 32 17.14 2.36 -6.09
CA GLU A 32 18.41 2.43 -5.37
C GLU A 32 18.53 3.77 -4.60
N LEU A 33 19.16 3.75 -3.43
CA LEU A 33 19.37 4.95 -2.59
C LEU A 33 20.03 6.11 -3.37
N GLN A 34 20.90 5.81 -4.34
CA GLN A 34 21.56 6.82 -5.17
C GLN A 34 20.59 7.54 -6.13
N VAL A 35 19.51 6.90 -6.56
CA VAL A 35 18.45 7.52 -7.38
C VAL A 35 17.67 8.56 -6.55
N PHE A 36 17.57 8.34 -5.23
CA PHE A 36 16.93 9.32 -4.35
C PHE A 36 17.74 10.63 -4.24
N LYS A 37 19.07 10.56 -4.28
CA LYS A 37 19.96 11.72 -4.13
C LYS A 37 19.87 12.76 -5.26
N HIS A 38 19.41 12.38 -6.46
CA HIS A 38 19.39 13.28 -7.62
C HIS A 38 17.98 13.55 -8.19
N ASN A 39 17.02 12.63 -7.98
CA ASN A 39 15.66 12.75 -8.53
C ASN A 39 14.58 13.02 -7.48
N THR A 40 14.95 13.19 -6.21
CA THR A 40 13.99 13.35 -5.11
C THR A 40 14.15 14.69 -4.42
N VAL A 41 13.78 15.76 -5.09
CA VAL A 41 13.51 17.02 -4.38
C VAL A 41 12.07 16.95 -3.91
N LEU A 42 11.82 17.04 -2.60
CA LEU A 42 10.45 17.08 -2.10
C LEU A 42 9.66 18.21 -2.75
N ALA A 43 8.37 17.98 -2.94
CA ALA A 43 7.49 19.05 -3.34
C ALA A 43 7.28 20.03 -2.19
N ALA A 44 7.27 21.32 -2.50
CA ALA A 44 6.99 22.37 -1.52
C ALA A 44 5.71 22.05 -0.73
N GLY A 45 5.82 21.93 0.59
CA GLY A 45 4.75 21.48 1.48
C GLY A 45 4.91 20.06 2.03
N SER A 46 6.02 19.35 1.72
CA SER A 46 6.34 18.05 2.32
C SER A 46 7.23 18.17 3.56
N GLU A 47 7.69 19.36 3.89
CA GLU A 47 8.64 19.63 4.99
C GLU A 47 8.04 19.25 6.34
N GLU A 48 6.75 19.54 6.56
CA GLU A 48 6.04 19.18 7.80
C GLU A 48 6.04 17.66 8.03
N TRP A 49 5.88 16.88 6.97
CA TRP A 49 5.92 15.43 7.05
C TRP A 49 7.31 14.91 7.41
N VAL A 50 8.37 15.46 6.80
CA VAL A 50 9.75 15.09 7.15
C VAL A 50 10.09 15.51 8.58
N GLN A 51 9.66 16.70 9.01
CA GLN A 51 9.83 17.14 10.40
C GLN A 51 9.12 16.20 11.37
N ALA A 52 7.91 15.73 11.04
CA ALA A 52 7.20 14.75 11.86
C ALA A 52 7.93 13.39 11.95
N LEU A 53 8.53 12.93 10.85
CA LEU A 53 9.28 11.66 10.79
C LEU A 53 10.64 11.73 11.48
N THR A 54 11.33 12.85 11.30
CA THR A 54 12.62 13.06 11.92
C THR A 54 12.44 13.50 13.36
N GLY A 55 11.26 13.93 13.79
CA GLY A 55 10.92 14.39 15.14
C GLY A 55 10.87 13.31 16.23
N THR A 56 10.66 13.77 17.46
CA THR A 56 10.50 12.92 18.65
C THR A 56 9.12 12.27 18.71
N GLY A 57 8.97 11.28 19.59
CA GLY A 57 7.69 10.59 19.81
C GLY A 57 7.39 9.51 18.76
N ALA A 58 6.50 8.61 19.10
CA ALA A 58 6.06 7.56 18.19
C ALA A 58 5.04 8.14 17.20
N LYS A 59 5.13 7.81 15.90
CA LYS A 59 4.20 8.32 14.87
C LYS A 59 3.69 7.22 13.96
N LEU A 60 2.43 7.34 13.53
CA LEU A 60 1.82 6.48 12.53
C LEU A 60 1.54 7.28 11.26
N LEU A 61 2.13 6.90 10.14
CA LEU A 61 1.88 7.51 8.84
C LEU A 61 0.60 6.90 8.27
N VAL A 62 -0.47 7.68 8.21
CA VAL A 62 -1.79 7.25 7.75
C VAL A 62 -2.04 7.84 6.38
N GLY A 63 -2.40 7.01 5.40
CA GLY A 63 -2.77 7.47 4.07
C GLY A 63 -3.07 6.31 3.13
N PRO A 64 -3.75 6.56 2.00
CA PRO A 64 -4.13 5.50 1.09
C PRO A 64 -2.90 4.82 0.46
N ARG A 65 -3.12 3.70 -0.21
CA ARG A 65 -2.08 3.04 -1.00
C ARG A 65 -1.55 3.99 -2.09
N GLY A 66 -0.23 4.02 -2.28
CA GLY A 66 0.42 4.83 -3.33
C GLY A 66 0.59 6.34 -3.04
N CYS A 67 0.20 6.85 -1.88
CA CYS A 67 0.37 8.28 -1.52
C CYS A 67 1.83 8.70 -1.25
N GLY A 68 2.75 7.74 -1.13
CA GLY A 68 4.19 8.01 -0.97
C GLY A 68 4.75 7.82 0.44
N LYS A 69 4.09 7.08 1.34
CA LYS A 69 4.59 6.78 2.71
C LYS A 69 6.03 6.23 2.71
N THR A 70 6.28 5.17 1.94
CA THR A 70 7.60 4.58 1.72
C THR A 70 8.62 5.59 1.21
N HIS A 71 8.24 6.32 0.17
CA HIS A 71 9.10 7.32 -0.45
C HIS A 71 9.49 8.41 0.56
N LEU A 72 8.54 8.86 1.38
CA LEU A 72 8.77 9.84 2.43
C LEU A 72 9.68 9.30 3.55
N MET A 73 9.52 8.04 3.97
CA MET A 73 10.42 7.41 4.95
C MET A 73 11.84 7.28 4.41
N ARG A 74 12.00 6.83 3.17
CA ARG A 74 13.31 6.72 2.51
C ARG A 74 13.97 8.09 2.31
N PHE A 75 13.19 9.10 1.94
CA PHE A 75 13.69 10.47 1.85
C PHE A 75 14.15 10.98 3.22
N ALA A 76 13.34 10.81 4.27
CA ALA A 76 13.71 11.21 5.62
C ALA A 76 14.95 10.45 6.15
N PHE A 77 15.16 9.20 5.73
CA PHE A 77 16.38 8.44 6.00
C PHE A 77 17.61 9.08 5.35
N SER A 78 17.53 9.43 4.06
CA SER A 78 18.61 10.13 3.35
C SER A 78 18.95 11.49 3.99
N GLU A 79 17.94 12.29 4.35
CA GLU A 79 18.13 13.56 5.07
C GLU A 79 18.86 13.37 6.42
N CYS A 80 18.55 12.29 7.13
CA CYS A 80 19.21 11.99 8.40
C CYS A 80 20.68 11.62 8.22
N ILE A 81 21.02 10.93 7.12
CA ILE A 81 22.41 10.62 6.76
C ILE A 81 23.19 11.91 6.51
N GLU A 82 22.63 12.80 5.70
CA GLU A 82 23.32 14.02 5.22
C GLU A 82 23.43 15.11 6.30
N ASN A 83 22.46 15.22 7.21
CA ASN A 83 22.42 16.28 8.20
C ASN A 83 22.80 15.77 9.60
N GLU A 84 23.92 16.23 10.15
CA GLU A 84 24.40 15.84 11.49
C GLU A 84 23.43 16.16 12.63
N ASN A 85 22.59 17.18 12.47
CA ASN A 85 21.60 17.58 13.48
C ASN A 85 20.37 16.67 13.52
N HIS A 86 20.18 15.86 12.48
CA HIS A 86 19.11 14.88 12.41
C HIS A 86 19.43 13.62 13.24
N PRO A 87 18.39 12.87 13.65
CA PRO A 87 18.59 11.62 14.39
C PRO A 87 19.32 10.56 13.55
N PHE A 88 19.85 9.54 14.22
CA PHE A 88 20.27 8.32 13.54
C PHE A 88 19.01 7.59 13.03
N ALA A 89 18.86 7.44 11.71
CA ALA A 89 17.69 6.81 11.13
C ALA A 89 17.98 5.35 10.79
N ILE A 90 17.02 4.47 11.10
CA ILE A 90 17.07 3.06 10.76
C ILE A 90 15.83 2.75 9.92
N TYR A 91 16.02 2.27 8.70
CA TYR A 91 14.93 1.88 7.81
C TYR A 91 14.76 0.35 7.80
N VAL A 92 13.52 -0.11 7.94
CA VAL A 92 13.16 -1.53 7.97
C VAL A 92 11.92 -1.72 7.11
N ASN A 93 11.99 -2.63 6.14
CA ASN A 93 10.84 -3.04 5.35
C ASN A 93 10.28 -4.35 5.91
N LEU A 94 8.99 -4.37 6.25
CA LEU A 94 8.31 -5.53 6.82
C LEU A 94 7.24 -6.12 5.89
N ASN A 95 7.28 -5.83 4.58
CA ASN A 95 6.29 -6.28 3.61
C ASN A 95 6.16 -7.81 3.46
N ARG A 96 7.18 -8.57 3.88
CA ARG A 96 7.20 -10.04 3.81
C ARG A 96 6.58 -10.75 5.00
N TYR A 97 6.09 -10.02 6.00
CA TYR A 97 5.58 -10.62 7.24
C TYR A 97 4.48 -11.64 7.00
N TYR A 98 3.70 -11.48 5.93
CA TYR A 98 2.60 -12.37 5.62
C TYR A 98 3.03 -13.80 5.26
N ARG A 99 4.29 -14.00 4.83
CA ARG A 99 4.86 -15.35 4.60
C ARG A 99 4.87 -16.20 5.88
N LEU A 100 4.77 -15.57 7.05
CA LEU A 100 4.69 -16.22 8.34
C LEU A 100 3.26 -16.67 8.68
N GLU A 101 2.21 -16.23 7.99
CA GLU A 101 0.80 -16.53 8.35
C GLU A 101 0.53 -18.03 8.51
N PRO A 102 1.07 -18.94 7.66
CA PRO A 102 0.87 -20.38 7.84
C PRO A 102 1.36 -20.93 9.18
N LEU A 103 2.36 -20.29 9.79
CA LEU A 103 2.90 -20.69 11.08
C LEU A 103 1.82 -20.59 12.17
N LEU A 104 0.93 -19.59 12.12
CA LEU A 104 -0.16 -19.40 13.10
C LEU A 104 -1.01 -20.65 13.30
N ARG A 105 -1.12 -21.49 12.27
CA ARG A 105 -1.94 -22.71 12.27
C ARG A 105 -1.13 -23.96 12.60
N ARG A 106 0.11 -24.00 12.14
CA ARG A 106 0.96 -25.19 12.17
C ARG A 106 1.78 -25.29 13.45
N ARG A 107 2.00 -24.18 14.14
CA ARG A 107 2.96 -24.08 15.23
C ARG A 107 2.41 -23.33 16.44
N PRO A 108 2.53 -23.86 17.67
CA PRO A 108 2.09 -23.16 18.88
C PRO A 108 2.98 -21.95 19.23
N ASP A 109 4.23 -21.93 18.77
CA ASP A 109 5.23 -20.89 18.97
C ASP A 109 5.26 -19.84 17.85
N ALA A 110 4.28 -19.83 16.94
CA ALA A 110 4.24 -18.94 15.78
C ALA A 110 4.37 -17.45 16.13
N ILE A 111 3.74 -17.02 17.23
CA ILE A 111 3.85 -15.63 17.69
C ILE A 111 5.29 -15.33 18.13
N ALA A 112 5.94 -16.22 18.88
CA ALA A 112 7.34 -16.04 19.27
C ALA A 112 8.25 -15.95 18.03
N MET A 113 8.02 -16.79 17.02
CA MET A 113 8.73 -16.73 15.74
C MET A 113 8.51 -15.40 15.01
N PHE A 114 7.28 -14.87 14.99
CA PHE A 114 6.98 -13.56 14.43
C PHE A 114 7.71 -12.43 15.17
N TYR A 115 7.75 -12.48 16.50
CA TYR A 115 8.53 -11.55 17.32
C TYR A 115 10.02 -11.57 16.92
N THR A 116 10.62 -12.76 16.85
CA THR A 116 12.01 -12.93 16.41
C THR A 116 12.22 -12.38 15.00
N TRP A 117 11.29 -12.64 14.07
CA TRP A 117 11.37 -12.15 12.70
C TRP A 117 11.38 -10.61 12.63
N VAL A 118 10.49 -9.93 13.37
CA VAL A 118 10.47 -8.45 13.39
C VAL A 118 11.77 -7.90 13.99
N VAL A 119 12.23 -8.46 15.11
CA VAL A 119 13.46 -7.99 15.77
C VAL A 119 14.69 -8.23 14.90
N ALA A 120 14.79 -9.39 14.24
CA ALA A 120 15.86 -9.70 13.30
C ALA A 120 15.89 -8.68 12.14
N ASN A 121 14.74 -8.33 11.56
CA ASN A 121 14.67 -7.31 10.51
C ASN A 121 15.12 -5.93 11.00
N VAL A 122 14.77 -5.55 12.24
CA VAL A 122 15.26 -4.29 12.85
C VAL A 122 16.78 -4.32 13.02
N LEU A 123 17.34 -5.44 13.45
CA LEU A 123 18.79 -5.60 13.64
C LEU A 123 19.56 -5.60 12.31
N VAL A 124 19.03 -6.24 11.27
CA VAL A 124 19.57 -6.15 9.91
C VAL A 124 19.51 -4.71 9.39
N GLY A 125 18.36 -4.03 9.57
CA GLY A 125 18.21 -2.62 9.20
C GLY A 125 19.17 -1.70 9.97
N LEU A 126 19.46 -1.99 11.25
CA LEU A 126 20.47 -1.30 12.04
C LEU A 126 21.87 -1.47 11.45
N ALA A 127 22.24 -2.68 11.06
CA ALA A 127 23.53 -2.97 10.45
C ALA A 127 23.71 -2.22 9.12
N ASP A 128 22.66 -2.20 8.29
CA ASP A 128 22.69 -1.51 7.01
C ASP A 128 22.74 0.01 7.19
N ALA A 129 21.96 0.57 8.13
CA ALA A 129 22.01 1.98 8.48
C ALA A 129 23.40 2.40 9.02
N LEU A 130 24.03 1.59 9.88
CA LEU A 130 25.38 1.86 10.38
C LEU A 130 26.39 1.97 9.24
N LYS A 131 26.35 1.05 8.27
CA LYS A 131 27.25 1.07 7.09
C LYS A 131 27.06 2.34 6.27
N GLU A 132 25.82 2.72 5.98
CA GLU A 132 25.50 3.93 5.21
C GLU A 132 25.97 5.20 5.91
N PHE A 133 25.65 5.35 7.21
CA PHE A 133 26.05 6.52 7.99
C PHE A 133 27.58 6.61 8.19
N ALA A 134 28.26 5.49 8.44
CA ALA A 134 29.71 5.46 8.60
C ALA A 134 30.43 5.86 7.30
N SER A 135 29.94 5.34 6.17
CA SER A 135 30.46 5.65 4.83
C SER A 135 30.35 7.14 4.52
N VAL A 136 29.18 7.76 4.71
CA VAL A 136 28.99 9.19 4.43
C VAL A 136 29.74 10.09 5.41
N ALA A 137 29.79 9.73 6.68
CA ALA A 137 30.54 10.47 7.69
C ALA A 137 32.06 10.25 7.59
N GLN A 138 32.53 9.37 6.69
CA GLN A 138 33.94 8.95 6.57
C GLN A 138 34.53 8.50 7.91
N ARG A 139 33.72 7.82 8.73
CA ARG A 139 34.14 7.32 10.05
C ARG A 139 34.52 5.86 9.92
N ASP A 140 35.70 5.53 10.41
CA ASP A 140 36.11 4.15 10.61
C ASP A 140 35.46 3.65 11.91
N LEU A 141 34.42 2.84 11.76
CA LEU A 141 33.69 2.22 12.87
C LEU A 141 33.86 0.72 12.80
N ASP A 142 34.18 0.10 13.93
CA ASP A 142 34.13 -1.34 14.09
C ASP A 142 32.66 -1.79 14.20
N ILE A 143 32.03 -1.99 13.05
CA ILE A 143 30.61 -2.36 12.95
C ILE A 143 30.35 -3.72 13.60
N GLU A 144 31.29 -4.67 13.48
CA GLU A 144 31.17 -6.00 14.07
C GLU A 144 31.14 -5.92 15.61
N ALA A 145 32.04 -5.14 16.20
CA ALA A 145 32.05 -4.90 17.64
C ALA A 145 30.79 -4.15 18.13
N LEU A 146 30.24 -3.24 17.32
CA LEU A 146 29.01 -2.51 17.67
C LEU A 146 27.76 -3.39 17.64
N LEU A 147 27.69 -4.35 16.72
CA LEU A 147 26.50 -5.18 16.50
C LEU A 147 26.45 -6.43 17.39
N GLU A 148 27.59 -7.04 17.73
CA GLU A 148 27.65 -8.29 18.51
C GLU A 148 26.89 -9.49 17.91
N PHE A 149 26.58 -9.44 16.61
CA PHE A 149 26.04 -10.52 15.81
C PHE A 149 26.48 -10.34 14.35
N ASP A 150 26.48 -11.42 13.57
CA ASP A 150 26.72 -11.35 12.13
C ASP A 150 25.42 -10.99 11.37
N PRO A 151 25.36 -9.87 10.62
CA PRO A 151 24.22 -9.53 9.79
C PRO A 151 23.89 -10.56 8.70
N LEU A 152 24.81 -11.43 8.29
CA LEU A 152 24.52 -12.52 7.35
C LEU A 152 23.72 -13.63 8.02
N GLU A 153 24.16 -14.11 9.19
CA GLU A 153 23.41 -15.10 9.98
C GLU A 153 22.00 -14.60 10.33
N ALA A 154 21.86 -13.30 10.65
CA ALA A 154 20.57 -12.70 10.91
C ALA A 154 19.62 -12.72 9.68
N ARG A 155 20.17 -12.55 8.47
CA ARG A 155 19.41 -12.67 7.20
C ARG A 155 19.03 -14.11 6.91
N ASP A 156 19.91 -15.07 7.19
CA ASP A 156 19.61 -16.48 7.02
C ASP A 156 18.50 -16.94 7.97
N LEU A 157 18.51 -16.47 9.22
CA LEU A 157 17.42 -16.66 10.18
C LEU A 157 16.09 -16.11 9.63
N ILE A 158 16.07 -14.87 9.11
CA ILE A 158 14.88 -14.28 8.48
C ILE A 158 14.38 -15.17 7.33
N GLY A 159 15.29 -15.61 6.45
CA GLY A 159 14.97 -16.48 5.32
C GLY A 159 14.40 -17.83 5.74
N ALA A 160 14.91 -18.43 6.82
CA ALA A 160 14.39 -19.67 7.39
C ALA A 160 12.96 -19.50 7.92
N LEU A 161 12.71 -18.41 8.67
CA LEU A 161 11.40 -18.07 9.21
C LEU A 161 10.36 -17.81 8.10
N GLU A 162 10.71 -17.03 7.08
CA GLU A 162 9.84 -16.75 5.94
C GLU A 162 9.47 -18.01 5.13
N GLN A 163 10.35 -19.00 5.13
CA GLN A 163 10.11 -20.28 4.44
C GLN A 163 9.46 -21.33 5.35
N SER A 164 9.09 -20.95 6.58
CA SER A 164 8.55 -21.86 7.59
C SER A 164 9.44 -23.09 7.85
N ARG A 165 10.77 -22.94 7.69
CA ARG A 165 11.75 -24.00 7.99
C ARG A 165 11.96 -24.08 9.49
N SER A 166 12.30 -25.28 9.97
CA SER A 166 12.83 -25.43 11.32
C SER A 166 14.17 -24.72 11.41
N LEU A 167 14.40 -24.02 12.52
CA LEU A 167 15.68 -23.41 12.81
C LEU A 167 16.68 -24.51 13.17
N ASP A 168 17.93 -24.33 12.74
CA ASP A 168 19.04 -25.13 13.26
C ASP A 168 19.51 -24.60 14.63
N HIS A 169 20.47 -25.29 15.24
CA HIS A 169 20.95 -24.95 16.58
C HIS A 169 21.60 -23.55 16.65
N GLU A 170 22.33 -23.16 15.60
CA GLU A 170 23.01 -21.87 15.55
C GLU A 170 21.98 -20.74 15.42
N GLN A 171 20.99 -20.93 14.55
CA GLN A 171 19.85 -20.04 14.38
C GLN A 171 19.01 -19.90 15.66
N ASP A 172 18.78 -20.98 16.41
CA ASP A 172 18.08 -20.92 17.70
C ASP A 172 18.86 -20.11 18.74
N VAL A 173 20.18 -20.32 18.83
CA VAL A 173 21.06 -19.56 19.74
C VAL A 173 21.08 -18.07 19.35
N LEU A 174 21.08 -17.77 18.05
CA LEU A 174 21.00 -16.41 17.55
C LEU A 174 19.62 -15.77 17.84
N ALA A 175 18.54 -16.49 17.58
CA ALA A 175 17.18 -16.03 17.84
C ALA A 175 16.98 -15.70 19.33
N ALA A 176 17.51 -16.52 20.24
CA ALA A 176 17.43 -16.28 21.68
C ALA A 176 18.14 -14.98 22.12
N LYS A 177 19.13 -14.51 21.36
CA LYS A 177 19.82 -13.24 21.60
C LYS A 177 18.99 -12.02 21.17
N PHE A 178 18.06 -12.19 20.24
CA PHE A 178 17.30 -11.11 19.60
C PHE A 178 16.09 -10.68 20.43
N THR A 179 16.36 -10.01 21.54
CA THR A 179 15.35 -9.46 22.44
C THR A 179 15.17 -7.95 22.26
N ILE A 180 13.99 -7.42 22.61
CA ILE A 180 13.69 -5.98 22.54
C ILE A 180 14.73 -5.15 23.32
N ASP A 181 15.12 -5.60 24.51
CA ASP A 181 16.09 -4.88 25.35
C ASP A 181 17.46 -4.82 24.67
N ARG A 182 17.94 -5.96 24.15
CA ARG A 182 19.21 -6.00 23.43
C ARG A 182 19.18 -5.13 22.18
N THR A 183 18.09 -5.16 21.42
CA THR A 183 17.91 -4.30 20.25
C THR A 183 17.99 -2.81 20.62
N LYS A 184 17.34 -2.38 21.70
CA LYS A 184 17.46 -0.99 22.18
C LYS A 184 18.91 -0.63 22.54
N ASN A 185 19.59 -1.51 23.27
CA ASN A 185 20.98 -1.29 23.67
C ASN A 185 21.92 -1.18 22.47
N LEU A 186 21.72 -2.02 21.44
CA LEU A 186 22.45 -1.95 20.18
C LEU A 186 22.19 -0.63 19.43
N ILE A 187 20.92 -0.21 19.34
CA ILE A 187 20.55 1.06 18.72
C ILE A 187 21.18 2.24 19.48
N PHE A 188 21.18 2.23 20.82
CA PHE A 188 21.80 3.29 21.62
C PHE A 188 23.31 3.38 21.38
N ARG A 189 24.01 2.24 21.40
CA ARG A 189 25.45 2.20 21.11
C ARG A 189 25.78 2.73 19.73
N ALA A 190 25.04 2.29 18.71
CA ALA A 190 25.18 2.79 17.35
C ALA A 190 24.94 4.30 17.25
N THR A 191 23.89 4.78 17.93
CA THR A 191 23.53 6.21 17.98
C THR A 191 24.66 7.03 18.60
N GLU A 192 25.29 6.55 19.68
CA GLU A 192 26.40 7.22 20.36
C GLU A 192 27.69 7.20 19.54
N ALA A 193 28.02 6.06 18.91
CA ALA A 193 29.18 5.95 18.03
C ALA A 193 29.10 6.92 16.84
N LEU A 194 27.90 7.18 16.33
CA LEU A 194 27.64 8.17 15.28
C LEU A 194 27.52 9.61 15.80
N GLY A 195 27.64 9.84 17.12
CA GLY A 195 27.52 11.18 17.73
C GLY A 195 26.11 11.78 17.63
N ARG A 196 25.08 10.96 17.42
CA ARG A 196 23.69 11.42 17.28
C ARG A 196 23.00 11.47 18.64
N ARG A 197 22.07 12.41 18.82
CA ARG A 197 21.34 12.56 20.09
C ARG A 197 20.32 11.44 20.35
N ARG A 198 19.70 10.93 19.29
CA ARG A 198 18.61 9.94 19.33
C ARG A 198 18.53 9.19 18.01
N ALA A 199 17.76 8.10 18.01
CA ALA A 199 17.42 7.33 16.83
C ALA A 199 15.93 7.44 16.46
N VAL A 200 15.65 7.30 15.17
CA VAL A 200 14.30 7.08 14.62
C VAL A 200 14.29 5.74 13.90
N LEU A 201 13.22 4.97 14.09
CA LEU A 201 13.05 3.67 13.47
C LEU A 201 11.87 3.76 12.50
N PHE A 202 12.13 3.67 11.20
CA PHE A 202 11.14 3.63 10.14
C PHE A 202 10.77 2.18 9.86
N LEU A 203 9.59 1.76 10.33
CA LEU A 203 8.99 0.45 10.14
C LEU A 203 7.98 0.56 9.00
N ASP A 204 8.46 0.37 7.78
CA ASP A 204 7.63 0.49 6.60
C ASP A 204 6.91 -0.82 6.27
N ASP A 205 5.72 -0.68 5.68
CA ASP A 205 4.86 -1.78 5.24
C ASP A 205 4.61 -2.85 6.32
N ALA A 206 4.64 -2.43 7.60
CA ALA A 206 4.45 -3.34 8.72
C ALA A 206 2.97 -3.69 8.99
N ALA A 207 2.05 -2.90 8.43
CA ALA A 207 0.63 -2.98 8.73
C ALA A 207 -0.24 -3.32 7.52
N LEU A 208 0.30 -4.12 6.59
CA LEU A 208 -0.40 -4.54 5.38
C LEU A 208 -1.45 -5.62 5.69
N THR A 209 -2.61 -5.18 6.18
CA THR A 209 -3.98 -5.66 5.83
C THR A 209 -4.41 -7.11 6.12
N LEU A 210 -3.54 -8.12 6.24
CA LEU A 210 -3.95 -9.51 5.97
C LEU A 210 -3.84 -10.52 7.12
N ALA A 211 -3.11 -10.22 8.20
CA ALA A 211 -3.05 -11.10 9.39
C ALA A 211 -3.25 -10.28 10.68
N PRO A 212 -4.50 -10.03 11.10
CA PRO A 212 -4.83 -9.25 12.29
C PRO A 212 -4.11 -9.68 13.57
N GLU A 213 -3.87 -10.98 13.74
CA GLU A 213 -3.16 -11.55 14.87
C GLU A 213 -1.72 -11.04 14.94
N TYR A 214 -1.03 -11.00 13.80
CA TYR A 214 0.32 -10.44 13.72
C TYR A 214 0.34 -8.94 13.89
N LEU A 215 -0.66 -8.21 13.39
CA LEU A 215 -0.73 -6.75 13.56
C LEU A 215 -0.83 -6.35 15.03
N THR A 216 -1.67 -7.05 15.81
CA THR A 216 -1.77 -6.82 17.25
C THR A 216 -0.41 -6.98 17.95
N HIS A 217 0.31 -8.07 17.64
CA HIS A 217 1.62 -8.32 18.21
C HIS A 217 2.72 -7.39 17.67
N PHE A 218 2.60 -6.93 16.42
CA PHE A 218 3.48 -5.92 15.86
C PHE A 218 3.38 -4.61 16.64
N PHE A 219 2.16 -4.19 17.02
CA PHE A 219 1.99 -2.97 17.81
C PHE A 219 2.50 -3.11 19.26
N ASP A 220 2.47 -4.30 19.83
CA ASP A 220 3.15 -4.58 21.09
C ASP A 220 4.68 -4.37 20.94
N ILE A 221 5.29 -4.89 19.87
CA ILE A 221 6.72 -4.69 19.55
C ILE A 221 7.02 -3.21 19.31
N TYR A 222 6.21 -2.54 18.50
CA TYR A 222 6.34 -1.11 18.20
C TYR A 222 6.34 -0.26 19.47
N ARG A 223 5.37 -0.51 20.35
CA ARG A 223 5.26 0.15 21.67
C ARG A 223 6.46 -0.21 22.54
N ALA A 224 6.87 -1.47 22.54
CA ALA A 224 8.00 -1.94 23.33
C ALA A 224 9.34 -1.37 22.86
N LEU A 225 9.55 -1.10 21.56
CA LEU A 225 10.77 -0.50 21.01
C LEU A 225 10.92 0.99 21.34
N LYS A 226 9.81 1.69 21.62
CA LYS A 226 9.82 3.09 22.06
C LYS A 226 10.69 3.25 23.31
N ALA A 227 11.55 4.26 23.29
CA ALA A 227 12.38 4.65 24.43
C ALA A 227 12.67 6.16 24.40
N ALA A 228 13.27 6.70 25.46
CA ALA A 228 13.56 8.14 25.54
C ALA A 228 14.37 8.67 24.35
N ARG A 229 15.31 7.86 23.84
CA ARG A 229 16.16 8.18 22.67
C ARG A 229 15.83 7.35 21.42
N ILE A 230 14.72 6.58 21.40
CA ILE A 230 14.28 5.79 20.22
C ILE A 230 12.83 6.11 19.92
N ALA A 231 12.59 6.69 18.75
CA ALA A 231 11.27 7.11 18.32
C ALA A 231 10.80 6.30 17.10
N PRO A 232 9.98 5.24 17.31
CA PRO A 232 9.49 4.41 16.22
C PRO A 232 8.44 5.13 15.37
N LYS A 233 8.38 4.78 14.09
CA LYS A 233 7.53 5.37 13.06
C LYS A 233 7.03 4.24 12.19
N ALA A 234 5.72 4.08 12.02
CA ALA A 234 5.16 2.98 11.22
C ALA A 234 4.16 3.48 10.19
N SER A 235 4.17 2.91 8.99
CA SER A 235 3.11 3.16 7.99
C SER A 235 1.91 2.26 8.29
N VAL A 236 0.71 2.85 8.25
CA VAL A 236 -0.55 2.16 8.58
C VAL A 236 -1.67 2.53 7.61
N TYR A 237 -2.67 1.67 7.56
CA TYR A 237 -3.84 1.81 6.71
C TYR A 237 -5.12 1.98 7.54
N PRO A 238 -5.96 2.98 7.22
CA PRO A 238 -7.08 3.35 8.08
C PRO A 238 -8.18 2.28 8.15
N GLY A 239 -8.38 1.52 7.07
CA GLY A 239 -9.47 0.57 6.92
C GLY A 239 -9.17 -0.81 7.47
N THR A 240 -7.90 -1.16 7.62
CA THR A 240 -7.56 -2.58 7.70
C THR A 240 -6.46 -2.89 8.71
N THR A 241 -5.72 -1.88 9.18
CA THR A 241 -4.83 -2.03 10.33
C THR A 241 -5.60 -2.27 11.61
N GLU A 242 -5.27 -3.36 12.30
CA GLU A 242 -5.79 -3.70 13.63
C GLU A 242 -4.71 -3.52 14.69
N TYR A 243 -4.99 -2.66 15.67
CA TYR A 243 -4.02 -2.30 16.71
C TYR A 243 -4.02 -3.25 17.91
N GLY A 244 -5.08 -4.05 18.07
CA GLY A 244 -5.31 -4.87 19.26
C GLY A 244 -5.74 -4.07 20.49
N ALA A 245 -6.11 -4.78 21.56
CA ALA A 245 -6.63 -4.17 22.79
C ALA A 245 -5.55 -3.45 23.63
N SER A 246 -4.28 -3.81 23.45
CA SER A 246 -3.14 -3.28 24.21
C SER A 246 -2.59 -1.97 23.67
N PHE A 247 -2.97 -1.56 22.45
CA PHE A 247 -2.42 -0.38 21.78
C PHE A 247 -3.47 0.71 21.60
N HIS A 248 -3.41 1.74 22.44
CA HIS A 248 -4.31 2.89 22.35
C HIS A 248 -3.66 4.01 21.54
N VAL A 249 -4.00 4.07 20.24
CA VAL A 249 -3.39 5.01 19.28
C VAL A 249 -3.29 6.44 19.83
N ALA A 250 -4.37 6.99 20.39
CA ALA A 250 -4.43 8.37 20.88
C ALA A 250 -3.44 8.69 22.02
N HIS A 251 -2.97 7.68 22.76
CA HIS A 251 -2.01 7.86 23.86
C HIS A 251 -0.60 7.37 23.50
N GLU A 252 -0.47 6.55 22.47
CA GLU A 252 0.77 5.84 22.18
C GLU A 252 1.56 6.44 21.02
N ALA A 253 0.87 6.97 20.00
CA ALA A 253 1.49 7.54 18.82
C ALA A 253 0.62 8.61 18.13
N ASP A 254 1.25 9.65 17.59
CA ASP A 254 0.52 10.65 16.80
C ASP A 254 0.32 10.18 15.36
N ARG A 255 -0.86 10.46 14.80
CA ARG A 255 -1.15 10.18 13.40
C ARG A 255 -0.65 11.33 12.51
N VAL A 256 0.14 10.99 11.52
CA VAL A 256 0.60 11.90 10.47
C VAL A 256 -0.14 11.51 9.20
N PHE A 257 -1.08 12.35 8.75
CA PHE A 257 -1.83 12.09 7.53
C PHE A 257 -1.00 12.45 6.30
N VAL A 258 -0.54 11.42 5.58
CA VAL A 258 0.25 11.54 4.35
C VAL A 258 -0.69 11.40 3.16
N TRP A 259 -1.56 12.40 2.98
CA TRP A 259 -2.45 12.49 1.83
C TRP A 259 -2.83 13.93 1.55
N LYS A 260 -2.32 14.47 0.43
CA LYS A 260 -2.52 15.87 0.06
C LYS A 260 -4.01 16.14 -0.23
N SER A 261 -4.58 17.13 0.45
CA SER A 261 -5.98 17.49 0.27
C SER A 261 -6.17 18.26 -1.04
N VAL A 262 -7.20 17.92 -1.82
CA VAL A 262 -7.62 18.66 -3.02
C VAL A 262 -8.17 20.07 -2.74
N THR A 263 -8.35 20.41 -1.46
CA THR A 263 -8.74 21.75 -1.01
C THR A 263 -7.56 22.60 -0.55
N ASP A 264 -6.37 22.03 -0.47
CA ASP A 264 -5.17 22.81 -0.15
C ASP A 264 -4.85 23.81 -1.27
N GLY A 265 -4.60 25.07 -0.92
CA GLY A 265 -4.30 26.13 -1.89
C GLY A 265 -3.05 25.87 -2.74
N ASN A 266 -2.13 25.03 -2.28
CA ASN A 266 -0.96 24.60 -3.03
C ASN A 266 -1.07 23.20 -3.64
N TYR A 267 -2.28 22.60 -3.72
CA TYR A 267 -2.49 21.25 -4.25
C TYR A 267 -1.93 21.06 -5.67
N GLN A 268 -2.34 21.92 -6.61
CA GLN A 268 -1.92 21.80 -8.01
C GLN A 268 -0.40 22.02 -8.19
N PRO A 269 0.20 23.09 -7.63
CA PRO A 269 1.65 23.25 -7.63
C PRO A 269 2.38 22.04 -7.05
N PHE A 270 1.92 21.50 -5.92
CA PHE A 270 2.50 20.32 -5.29
C PHE A 270 2.50 19.10 -6.21
N MET A 271 1.36 18.78 -6.83
CA MET A 271 1.26 17.62 -7.72
C MET A 271 2.10 17.80 -8.99
N GLN A 272 2.15 19.00 -9.55
CA GLN A 272 2.96 19.31 -10.74
C GLN A 272 4.45 19.23 -10.45
N ASP A 273 4.89 19.68 -9.28
CA ASP A 273 6.30 19.61 -8.87
C ASP A 273 6.76 18.16 -8.67
N ILE A 274 5.90 17.32 -8.08
CA ILE A 274 6.12 15.86 -8.03
C ILE A 274 6.32 15.28 -9.45
N ALA A 275 5.46 15.64 -10.39
CA ALA A 275 5.53 15.14 -11.76
C ALA A 275 6.81 15.58 -12.48
N ALA A 276 7.16 16.86 -12.38
CA ALA A 276 8.36 17.42 -13.01
C ALA A 276 9.63 16.69 -12.56
N LYS A 277 9.70 16.30 -11.29
CA LYS A 277 10.88 15.67 -10.69
C LYS A 277 10.92 14.16 -10.88
N ARG A 278 9.77 13.48 -10.84
CA ARG A 278 9.71 12.01 -10.79
C ARG A 278 9.37 11.35 -12.12
N PHE A 279 8.66 12.04 -13.02
CA PHE A 279 8.23 11.46 -14.29
C PHE A 279 8.17 12.56 -15.38
N PRO A 280 9.32 12.86 -16.04
CA PRO A 280 9.47 13.95 -17.00
C PRO A 280 8.53 13.87 -18.22
N ASP A 281 7.98 12.69 -18.52
CA ASP A 281 7.00 12.47 -19.58
C ASP A 281 5.68 13.24 -19.36
N ALA A 282 5.40 13.70 -18.14
CA ALA A 282 4.32 14.64 -17.87
C ALA A 282 4.44 15.94 -18.67
N ALA A 283 5.65 16.35 -19.07
CA ALA A 283 5.86 17.54 -19.90
C ALA A 283 5.20 17.42 -21.29
N GLN A 284 4.99 16.19 -21.79
CA GLN A 284 4.41 15.91 -23.12
C GLN A 284 2.88 16.04 -23.14
N VAL A 285 2.25 16.04 -21.97
CA VAL A 285 0.80 16.19 -21.81
C VAL A 285 0.43 17.68 -21.88
N PRO A 286 -0.61 18.07 -22.65
CA PRO A 286 -1.09 19.45 -22.68
C PRO A 286 -1.39 19.99 -21.28
N GLU A 287 -1.09 21.27 -21.02
CA GLU A 287 -1.13 21.85 -19.68
C GLU A 287 -2.48 21.68 -18.96
N ASP A 288 -3.59 22.01 -19.63
CA ASP A 288 -4.95 21.87 -19.07
C ASP A 288 -5.28 20.41 -18.75
N VAL A 289 -4.87 19.48 -19.61
CA VAL A 289 -5.08 18.04 -19.41
C VAL A 289 -4.23 17.56 -18.24
N ARG A 290 -2.96 17.96 -18.17
CA ARG A 290 -2.04 17.62 -17.08
C ARG A 290 -2.56 18.13 -15.73
N ALA A 291 -3.06 19.37 -15.69
CA ALA A 291 -3.68 19.95 -14.51
C ALA A 291 -4.92 19.14 -14.06
N LEU A 292 -5.77 18.74 -15.01
CA LEU A 292 -6.95 17.94 -14.68
C LEU A 292 -6.60 16.51 -14.25
N LEU A 293 -5.59 15.89 -14.87
CA LEU A 293 -5.06 14.59 -14.42
C LEU A 293 -4.46 14.68 -13.01
N ALA A 294 -3.86 15.81 -12.64
CA ALA A 294 -3.38 16.03 -11.27
C ALA A 294 -4.54 16.08 -10.26
N TYR A 295 -5.68 16.69 -10.60
CA TYR A 295 -6.90 16.60 -9.77
C TYR A 295 -7.50 15.19 -9.77
N ALA A 296 -7.54 14.53 -10.93
CA ALA A 296 -8.00 13.15 -11.03
C ALA A 296 -7.15 12.19 -10.19
N ALA A 297 -5.84 12.43 -10.05
CA ALA A 297 -4.95 11.65 -9.20
C ALA A 297 -5.24 11.76 -7.69
N PHE A 298 -6.08 12.72 -7.29
CA PHE A 298 -6.63 12.82 -5.95
C PHE A 298 -5.59 12.80 -4.82
N GLY A 299 -4.50 13.54 -4.98
CA GLY A 299 -3.42 13.65 -4.00
C GLY A 299 -2.51 12.42 -3.90
N VAL A 300 -2.61 11.49 -4.85
CA VAL A 300 -1.84 10.24 -4.89
C VAL A 300 -0.83 10.29 -6.06
N PRO A 301 0.48 10.47 -5.77
CA PRO A 301 1.52 10.57 -6.81
C PRO A 301 1.57 9.39 -7.78
N ARG A 302 1.39 8.16 -7.30
CA ARG A 302 1.37 6.95 -8.14
C ARG A 302 0.22 6.99 -9.14
N SER A 303 -0.97 7.43 -8.70
CA SER A 303 -2.12 7.61 -9.58
C SER A 303 -1.86 8.67 -10.64
N PHE A 304 -1.17 9.76 -10.29
CA PHE A 304 -0.84 10.80 -11.28
C PHE A 304 0.09 10.27 -12.37
N MET A 305 1.13 9.54 -11.99
CA MET A 305 2.05 8.92 -12.94
C MET A 305 1.33 7.92 -13.85
N ALA A 306 0.50 7.04 -13.29
CA ALA A 306 -0.28 6.07 -14.07
C ALA A 306 -1.20 6.77 -15.09
N LEU A 307 -1.90 7.82 -14.65
CA LEU A 307 -2.76 8.62 -15.52
C LEU A 307 -2.00 9.31 -16.67
N VAL A 308 -0.84 9.90 -16.40
CA VAL A 308 0.03 10.52 -17.41
C VAL A 308 0.54 9.49 -18.41
N ARG A 309 1.02 8.35 -17.93
CA ARG A 309 1.51 7.25 -18.77
C ARG A 309 0.42 6.68 -19.67
N SER A 310 -0.77 6.41 -19.12
CA SER A 310 -1.93 5.93 -19.89
C SER A 310 -2.34 6.93 -20.97
N PHE A 311 -2.33 8.23 -20.65
CA PHE A 311 -2.58 9.28 -21.64
C PHE A 311 -1.52 9.28 -22.75
N ASN A 312 -0.23 9.26 -22.41
CA ASN A 312 0.84 9.23 -23.41
C ASN A 312 0.78 7.96 -24.29
N LYS A 313 0.51 6.78 -23.70
CA LYS A 313 0.35 5.50 -24.43
C LYS A 313 -0.81 5.58 -25.42
N GLY A 314 -1.97 6.08 -24.99
CA GLY A 314 -3.12 6.21 -25.89
C GLY A 314 -2.91 7.26 -26.99
N ARG A 315 -2.15 8.33 -26.73
CA ARG A 315 -1.75 9.31 -27.77
C ARG A 315 -0.85 8.69 -28.83
N GLN A 316 0.07 7.81 -28.43
CA GLN A 316 0.94 7.10 -29.37
C GLN A 316 0.16 6.07 -30.19
N ALA A 317 -0.73 5.31 -29.55
CA ALA A 317 -1.55 4.29 -30.21
C ALA A 317 -2.61 4.88 -31.15
N SER A 318 -3.11 6.08 -30.86
CA SER A 318 -4.14 6.76 -31.66
C SER A 318 -3.79 8.24 -31.86
N PRO A 319 -2.87 8.56 -32.79
CA PRO A 319 -2.41 9.94 -33.01
C PRO A 319 -3.50 10.91 -33.49
N SER A 320 -4.57 10.38 -34.10
CA SER A 320 -5.73 11.15 -34.59
C SER A 320 -6.80 11.40 -33.52
N ALA A 321 -6.70 10.77 -32.34
CA ALA A 321 -7.66 10.97 -31.26
C ALA A 321 -7.51 12.38 -30.67
N THR A 322 -8.63 13.03 -30.36
CA THR A 322 -8.59 14.33 -29.68
C THR A 322 -8.08 14.13 -28.24
N PRO A 323 -7.33 15.10 -27.67
CA PRO A 323 -6.89 15.03 -26.28
C PRO A 323 -8.04 14.80 -25.29
N GLN A 324 -9.23 15.34 -25.60
CA GLN A 324 -10.43 15.14 -24.81
C GLN A 324 -10.96 13.71 -24.86
N SER A 325 -11.08 13.11 -26.06
CA SER A 325 -11.55 11.73 -26.20
C SER A 325 -10.62 10.77 -25.46
N LEU A 326 -9.31 10.97 -25.64
CA LEU A 326 -8.29 10.18 -24.98
C LEU A 326 -8.34 10.33 -23.45
N PHE A 327 -8.48 11.57 -22.96
CA PHE A 327 -8.64 11.83 -21.53
C PHE A 327 -9.85 11.08 -20.94
N ASN A 328 -11.00 11.13 -21.61
CA ASN A 328 -12.20 10.45 -21.13
C ASN A 328 -11.98 8.95 -20.99
N THR A 329 -11.39 8.29 -21.99
CA THR A 329 -11.05 6.86 -21.93
C THR A 329 -10.08 6.56 -20.78
N VAL A 330 -9.04 7.38 -20.60
CA VAL A 330 -8.07 7.20 -19.52
C VAL A 330 -8.72 7.31 -18.14
N ILE A 331 -9.65 8.26 -17.95
CA ILE A 331 -10.38 8.42 -16.69
C ILE A 331 -11.34 7.27 -16.43
N GLU A 332 -12.09 6.84 -17.46
CA GLU A 332 -13.02 5.70 -17.37
C GLU A 332 -12.28 4.43 -16.96
N ASP A 333 -11.18 4.12 -17.65
CA ASP A 333 -10.32 2.97 -17.35
C ASP A 333 -9.74 3.06 -15.92
N PHE A 334 -9.22 4.24 -15.54
CA PHE A 334 -8.67 4.46 -14.21
C PHE A 334 -9.72 4.26 -13.10
N CYS A 335 -10.95 4.75 -13.28
CA CYS A 335 -12.05 4.54 -12.35
C CYS A 335 -12.45 3.06 -12.26
N GLY A 336 -12.46 2.35 -13.40
CA GLY A 336 -12.67 0.91 -13.48
C GLY A 336 -11.63 0.13 -12.68
N GLU A 337 -10.34 0.43 -12.88
CA GLU A 337 -9.24 -0.21 -12.15
C GLU A 337 -9.27 0.10 -10.65
N LYS A 338 -9.60 1.33 -10.24
CA LYS A 338 -9.76 1.68 -8.83
C LYS A 338 -10.88 0.90 -8.14
N MET A 339 -12.01 0.70 -8.85
CA MET A 339 -13.10 -0.12 -8.32
C MET A 339 -12.72 -1.61 -8.25
N LYS A 340 -11.92 -2.12 -9.21
CA LYS A 340 -11.35 -3.47 -9.15
C LYS A 340 -10.40 -3.63 -7.96
N GLU A 341 -9.51 -2.65 -7.73
CA GLU A 341 -8.62 -2.61 -6.56
C GLU A 341 -9.42 -2.72 -5.27
N TYR A 342 -10.48 -1.92 -5.12
CA TYR A 342 -11.35 -1.98 -3.94
C TYR A 342 -12.05 -3.33 -3.77
N ARG A 343 -12.62 -3.88 -4.84
CA ARG A 343 -13.27 -5.21 -4.80
C ARG A 343 -12.28 -6.35 -4.54
N SER A 344 -11.02 -6.20 -4.92
CA SER A 344 -9.97 -7.20 -4.65
C SER A 344 -9.74 -7.42 -3.15
N LEU A 345 -10.07 -6.44 -2.31
CA LEU A 345 -10.02 -6.58 -0.85
C LEU A 345 -10.90 -7.73 -0.34
N LYS A 346 -11.92 -8.14 -1.10
CA LYS A 346 -12.79 -9.28 -0.78
C LYS A 346 -12.04 -10.62 -0.84
N ALA A 347 -11.12 -10.76 -1.81
CA ALA A 347 -10.28 -11.95 -1.90
C ALA A 347 -9.27 -12.02 -0.75
N LYS A 348 -8.75 -10.85 -0.36
CA LYS A 348 -7.80 -10.63 0.74
C LYS A 348 -8.44 -10.82 2.13
N THR A 349 -9.66 -10.31 2.31
CA THR A 349 -10.38 -10.28 3.60
C THR A 349 -11.82 -10.75 3.39
N PRO A 350 -12.05 -12.07 3.21
CA PRO A 350 -13.38 -12.61 2.86
C PRO A 350 -14.46 -12.27 3.88
N GLN A 351 -14.08 -12.13 5.15
CA GLN A 351 -14.97 -11.75 6.26
C GLN A 351 -15.60 -10.37 6.09
N LEU A 352 -15.03 -9.51 5.25
CA LEU A 352 -15.53 -8.15 5.02
C LEU A 352 -16.33 -8.05 3.70
N ALA A 353 -16.69 -9.17 3.07
CA ALA A 353 -17.30 -9.18 1.75
C ALA A 353 -18.57 -8.32 1.66
N THR A 354 -19.51 -8.49 2.59
CA THR A 354 -20.78 -7.75 2.63
C THR A 354 -20.54 -6.26 2.88
N ILE A 355 -19.57 -5.94 3.75
CA ILE A 355 -19.15 -4.55 4.02
C ILE A 355 -18.55 -3.90 2.76
N LEU A 356 -17.75 -4.64 2.00
CA LEU A 356 -17.14 -4.17 0.75
C LEU A 356 -18.19 -3.94 -0.35
N GLU A 357 -19.16 -4.85 -0.53
CA GLU A 357 -20.24 -4.66 -1.52
C GLU A 357 -21.11 -3.44 -1.18
N ALA A 358 -21.44 -3.27 0.10
CA ALA A 358 -22.13 -2.08 0.58
C ALA A 358 -21.30 -0.82 0.31
N GLY A 359 -19.98 -0.85 0.55
CA GLY A 359 -19.10 0.28 0.29
C GLY A 359 -19.03 0.67 -1.19
N ALA A 360 -18.99 -0.30 -2.11
CA ALA A 360 -19.03 -0.02 -3.55
C ALA A 360 -20.34 0.66 -3.97
N THR A 361 -21.46 0.22 -3.40
CA THR A 361 -22.79 0.80 -3.62
C THR A 361 -22.87 2.21 -3.04
N CYS A 362 -22.44 2.38 -1.79
CA CYS A 362 -22.36 3.67 -1.10
C CYS A 362 -21.54 4.66 -1.93
N PHE A 363 -20.34 4.29 -2.35
CA PHE A 363 -19.48 5.15 -3.17
C PHE A 363 -20.16 5.60 -4.46
N THR A 364 -20.87 4.69 -5.15
CA THR A 364 -21.60 5.03 -6.38
C THR A 364 -22.67 6.09 -6.14
N HIS A 365 -23.45 5.97 -5.06
CA HIS A 365 -24.48 6.95 -4.70
C HIS A 365 -23.91 8.27 -4.18
N VAL A 366 -22.78 8.23 -3.47
CA VAL A 366 -22.03 9.41 -3.05
C VAL A 366 -21.58 10.21 -4.28
N VAL A 367 -20.91 9.55 -5.23
CA VAL A 367 -20.43 10.17 -6.47
C VAL A 367 -21.61 10.76 -7.25
N ALA A 368 -22.71 10.02 -7.41
CA ALA A 368 -23.90 10.51 -8.12
C ALA A 368 -24.48 11.78 -7.46
N SER A 369 -24.65 11.78 -6.14
CA SER A 369 -25.20 12.92 -5.40
C SER A 369 -24.32 14.17 -5.49
N VAL A 370 -22.99 14.01 -5.41
CA VAL A 370 -22.05 15.14 -5.51
C VAL A 370 -21.92 15.64 -6.95
N ALA A 371 -21.89 14.73 -7.93
CA ALA A 371 -21.81 15.11 -9.34
C ALA A 371 -23.04 15.92 -9.79
N GLU A 372 -24.24 15.50 -9.40
CA GLU A 372 -25.49 16.24 -9.67
C GLU A 372 -25.45 17.64 -9.05
N ALA A 373 -25.06 17.74 -7.77
CA ALA A 373 -24.97 19.03 -7.10
C ALA A 373 -23.90 19.95 -7.72
N SER A 374 -22.78 19.39 -8.17
CA SER A 374 -21.72 20.12 -8.87
C SER A 374 -22.19 20.64 -10.23
N GLN A 375 -22.93 19.83 -11.00
CA GLN A 375 -23.49 20.24 -12.29
C GLN A 375 -24.49 21.39 -12.16
N ASN A 376 -25.28 21.41 -11.08
CA ASN A 376 -26.20 22.51 -10.79
C ASN A 376 -25.48 23.84 -10.53
N LEU A 377 -24.19 23.78 -10.14
CA LEU A 377 -23.34 24.96 -9.88
C LEU A 377 -22.35 25.24 -11.01
N ALA A 378 -22.46 24.59 -12.17
CA ALA A 378 -21.49 24.72 -13.26
C ALA A 378 -21.28 26.18 -13.70
N ASP A 379 -22.34 26.99 -13.63
CA ASP A 379 -22.34 28.41 -13.99
C ASP A 379 -22.20 29.37 -12.78
N GLU A 380 -22.09 28.84 -11.56
CA GLU A 380 -21.93 29.63 -10.34
C GLU A 380 -20.46 29.91 -9.97
N GLY A 381 -20.21 30.75 -8.98
CA GLY A 381 -18.87 31.15 -8.55
C GLY A 381 -18.13 30.15 -7.66
N THR A 382 -18.79 29.05 -7.29
CA THR A 382 -18.36 28.05 -6.31
C THR A 382 -18.28 26.66 -6.94
N ARG A 383 -17.70 25.69 -6.22
CA ARG A 383 -17.71 24.27 -6.58
C ARG A 383 -18.29 23.42 -5.45
N GLN A 384 -19.00 22.36 -5.82
CA GLN A 384 -19.45 21.33 -4.88
C GLN A 384 -18.66 20.05 -5.09
N ILE A 385 -17.85 19.70 -4.10
CA ILE A 385 -17.10 18.42 -4.06
C ILE A 385 -17.34 17.66 -2.75
N PHE A 386 -18.07 18.26 -1.80
CA PHE A 386 -18.27 17.69 -0.49
C PHE A 386 -19.61 16.98 -0.37
N ILE A 387 -19.59 15.87 0.33
CA ILE A 387 -20.77 15.23 0.90
C ILE A 387 -20.68 15.24 2.41
N GLY A 388 -21.79 15.55 3.08
CA GLY A 388 -21.92 15.51 4.52
C GLY A 388 -22.83 14.33 4.88
N ILE A 389 -22.27 13.34 5.57
CA ILE A 389 -23.02 12.19 6.08
C ILE A 389 -23.30 12.43 7.57
N THR A 390 -24.56 12.27 7.98
CA THR A 390 -24.96 12.49 9.38
C THR A 390 -24.18 11.58 10.33
N SER A 391 -23.70 12.14 11.45
CA SER A 391 -22.84 11.42 12.40
C SER A 391 -23.54 10.24 13.10
N ASP A 392 -24.86 10.28 13.25
CA ASP A 392 -25.68 9.20 13.82
C ASP A 392 -25.56 7.90 13.01
N GLY A 393 -25.56 7.99 11.67
CA GLY A 393 -25.43 6.85 10.77
C GLY A 393 -24.01 6.27 10.73
N ILE A 394 -22.99 7.07 11.02
CA ILE A 394 -21.58 6.64 11.06
C ILE A 394 -21.25 5.92 12.36
N GLY A 395 -22.01 6.14 13.44
CA GLY A 395 -21.81 5.46 14.72
C GLY A 395 -21.98 3.93 14.69
N ASN A 396 -22.50 3.37 13.59
CA ASN A 396 -22.49 1.94 13.35
C ASN A 396 -21.08 1.47 12.94
N THR A 397 -20.50 0.54 13.71
CA THR A 397 -19.13 0.02 13.52
C THR A 397 -18.87 -0.50 12.09
N TYR A 398 -19.84 -1.17 11.46
CA TYR A 398 -19.67 -1.69 10.09
C TYR A 398 -19.73 -0.57 9.06
N VAL A 399 -20.54 0.47 9.27
CA VAL A 399 -20.56 1.67 8.42
C VAL A 399 -19.24 2.42 8.53
N GLU A 400 -18.72 2.60 9.73
CA GLU A 400 -17.41 3.22 9.93
C GLU A 400 -16.31 2.40 9.24
N ARG A 401 -16.29 1.07 9.43
CA ARG A 401 -15.34 0.16 8.78
C ARG A 401 -15.44 0.25 7.26
N MET A 402 -16.65 0.27 6.70
CA MET A 402 -16.90 0.45 5.26
C MET A 402 -16.26 1.74 4.72
N LEU A 403 -16.47 2.87 5.40
CA LEU A 403 -15.92 4.17 5.01
C LEU A 403 -14.39 4.19 5.13
N LEU A 404 -13.82 3.55 6.15
CA LEU A 404 -12.37 3.44 6.30
C LEU A 404 -11.73 2.57 5.20
N LEU A 405 -12.40 1.50 4.76
CA LEU A 405 -11.95 0.68 3.62
C LEU A 405 -11.98 1.47 2.31
N LEU A 406 -13.01 2.29 2.08
CA LEU A 406 -13.04 3.21 0.94
C LEU A 406 -11.90 4.23 1.00
N GLN A 407 -11.61 4.75 2.20
CA GLN A 407 -10.51 5.70 2.43
C GLN A 407 -9.14 5.06 2.15
N GLU A 408 -8.95 3.80 2.52
CA GLU A 408 -7.69 3.06 2.34
C GLU A 408 -7.26 2.90 0.87
N VAL A 409 -8.23 2.66 -0.02
CA VAL A 409 -8.00 2.57 -1.48
C VAL A 409 -7.94 3.97 -2.14
N GLY A 410 -8.23 5.02 -1.36
CA GLY A 410 -8.24 6.40 -1.81
C GLY A 410 -9.54 6.84 -2.46
N MET A 411 -10.63 6.06 -2.33
CA MET A 411 -11.91 6.37 -2.98
C MET A 411 -12.64 7.55 -2.32
N ILE A 412 -12.45 7.77 -1.02
CA ILE A 412 -13.02 8.93 -0.31
C ILE A 412 -11.99 9.57 0.60
N TYR A 413 -11.98 10.89 0.67
CA TYR A 413 -11.16 11.67 1.60
C TYR A 413 -12.03 12.18 2.74
N ARG A 414 -11.67 11.91 3.99
CA ARG A 414 -12.42 12.35 5.19
C ARG A 414 -11.93 13.71 5.70
N TYR A 415 -12.85 14.59 6.04
CA TYR A 415 -12.61 15.89 6.66
C TYR A 415 -13.25 15.99 8.05
N SER A 416 -12.99 17.10 8.74
CA SER A 416 -13.57 17.41 10.05
C SER A 416 -15.10 17.53 9.98
N THR A 417 -15.73 17.12 11.09
CA THR A 417 -17.17 17.26 11.34
C THR A 417 -17.58 18.72 11.37
N VAL A 418 -18.76 19.03 10.82
CA VAL A 418 -19.38 20.35 10.90
C VAL A 418 -20.75 20.25 11.57
N SER A 419 -20.98 21.11 12.56
CA SER A 419 -22.26 21.20 13.25
C SER A 419 -23.18 22.18 12.52
N HIS A 420 -24.44 21.80 12.31
CA HIS A 420 -25.47 22.64 11.71
C HIS A 420 -26.73 22.60 12.58
N GLY A 421 -26.64 23.22 13.75
CA GLY A 421 -27.74 23.25 14.72
C GLY A 421 -27.95 21.88 15.34
N ASP A 422 -29.03 21.19 14.97
CA ASP A 422 -29.46 19.94 15.59
C ASP A 422 -28.74 18.69 15.05
N ARG A 423 -27.90 18.82 14.01
CA ARG A 423 -27.20 17.69 13.38
C ARG A 423 -25.75 18.00 13.08
N ASP A 424 -24.92 16.99 13.35
CA ASP A 424 -23.52 16.96 12.97
C ASP A 424 -23.31 16.13 11.71
N TYR A 425 -22.47 16.63 10.82
CA TYR A 425 -22.13 15.98 9.56
C TYR A 425 -20.63 15.73 9.48
N VAL A 426 -20.25 14.47 9.28
CA VAL A 426 -18.87 14.13 8.88
C VAL A 426 -18.77 14.38 7.37
N ARG A 427 -17.76 15.18 6.98
CA ARG A 427 -17.57 15.57 5.59
C ARG A 427 -16.62 14.60 4.87
N PHE A 428 -16.96 14.29 3.64
CA PHE A 428 -16.13 13.53 2.73
C PHE A 428 -16.05 14.20 1.36
N VAL A 429 -14.97 13.95 0.65
CA VAL A 429 -14.85 14.23 -0.79
C VAL A 429 -14.68 12.89 -1.50
N PRO A 430 -15.57 12.49 -2.42
CA PRO A 430 -15.33 11.31 -3.24
C PRO A 430 -14.21 11.58 -4.24
N HIS A 431 -13.56 10.51 -4.69
CA HIS A 431 -12.44 10.57 -5.62
C HIS A 431 -12.77 11.44 -6.85
N LEU A 432 -11.97 12.49 -7.08
CA LEU A 432 -12.29 13.47 -8.13
C LEU A 432 -12.33 12.86 -9.53
N ALA A 433 -11.52 11.85 -9.84
CA ALA A 433 -11.64 11.11 -11.10
C ALA A 433 -13.07 10.58 -11.35
N ALA A 434 -13.76 10.06 -10.32
CA ALA A 434 -15.12 9.54 -10.47
C ALA A 434 -16.15 10.68 -10.67
N LEU A 435 -15.92 11.85 -10.08
CA LEU A 435 -16.72 13.05 -10.36
C LEU A 435 -16.48 13.55 -11.79
N ILE A 436 -15.23 13.55 -12.25
CA ILE A 436 -14.84 13.95 -13.61
C ILE A 436 -15.48 13.00 -14.64
N ASP A 437 -15.40 11.68 -14.40
CA ASP A 437 -16.03 10.63 -15.22
C ASP A 437 -17.55 10.85 -15.37
N ARG A 438 -18.20 11.22 -14.27
CA ARG A 438 -19.63 11.61 -14.23
C ARG A 438 -19.92 13.03 -14.74
N ARG A 439 -18.91 13.70 -15.32
CA ARG A 439 -19.02 15.05 -15.89
C ARG A 439 -19.50 16.10 -14.88
N ALA A 440 -19.13 15.96 -13.60
CA ALA A 440 -19.51 16.87 -12.51
C ALA A 440 -19.07 18.32 -12.77
N PHE A 441 -17.95 18.51 -13.48
CA PHE A 441 -17.32 19.80 -13.76
C PHE A 441 -17.47 20.19 -15.23
N SER A 442 -18.69 20.09 -15.78
CA SER A 442 -18.98 20.46 -17.16
C SER A 442 -20.26 21.29 -17.26
N ARG A 443 -20.33 22.17 -18.27
CA ARG A 443 -21.57 22.87 -18.63
C ARG A 443 -22.44 21.97 -19.52
N ARG A 444 -23.75 22.18 -19.52
CA ARG A 444 -24.71 21.43 -20.36
C ARG A 444 -24.27 21.50 -21.83
N GLY A 445 -23.64 20.43 -22.33
CA GLY A 445 -23.37 20.23 -23.76
C GLY A 445 -21.94 19.82 -24.13
N ALA A 446 -20.89 20.20 -23.40
CA ALA A 446 -19.52 19.76 -23.71
C ALA A 446 -18.57 19.80 -22.51
N PHE A 447 -17.82 18.71 -22.32
CA PHE A 447 -16.70 18.64 -21.38
C PHE A 447 -15.48 19.37 -21.96
N SER A 448 -14.74 20.12 -21.15
CA SER A 448 -13.49 20.77 -21.55
C SER A 448 -12.52 20.69 -20.38
N PRO A 449 -11.29 20.15 -20.56
CA PRO A 449 -10.33 20.05 -19.47
C PRO A 449 -10.04 21.39 -18.79
N ARG A 450 -9.91 22.45 -19.59
CA ARG A 450 -9.71 23.82 -19.10
C ARG A 450 -10.87 24.30 -18.22
N LEU A 451 -12.10 24.14 -18.69
CA LEU A 451 -13.29 24.55 -17.92
C LEU A 451 -13.42 23.74 -16.63
N ALA A 452 -13.13 22.43 -16.67
CA ALA A 452 -13.17 21.58 -15.49
C ALA A 452 -12.12 22.05 -14.45
N VAL A 453 -10.92 22.41 -14.88
CA VAL A 453 -9.88 23.00 -14.00
C VAL A 453 -10.34 24.34 -13.44
N GLU A 454 -10.94 25.22 -14.24
CA GLU A 454 -11.49 26.50 -13.78
C GLU A 454 -12.56 26.29 -12.70
N ILE A 455 -13.49 25.34 -12.88
CA ILE A 455 -14.50 24.99 -11.87
C ILE A 455 -13.82 24.43 -10.61
N LEU A 456 -12.83 23.54 -10.78
CA LEU A 456 -12.08 22.97 -9.66
C LEU A 456 -11.23 24.01 -8.91
N GLN A 457 -10.91 25.17 -9.47
CA GLN A 457 -10.18 26.21 -8.74
C GLN A 457 -11.11 27.17 -7.97
N ARG A 458 -12.44 27.04 -8.11
CA ARG A 458 -13.40 27.87 -7.39
C ARG A 458 -13.41 27.57 -5.88
N PRO A 459 -13.82 28.52 -5.04
CA PRO A 459 -14.10 28.28 -3.63
C PRO A 459 -15.12 27.17 -3.43
N ASP A 460 -14.95 26.39 -2.37
CA ASP A 460 -15.89 25.34 -2.00
C ASP A 460 -17.23 25.93 -1.54
N GLU A 461 -18.31 25.24 -1.89
CA GLU A 461 -19.63 25.51 -1.32
C GLU A 461 -19.62 25.43 0.21
N LYS A 462 -20.30 26.39 0.85
CA LYS A 462 -20.35 26.46 2.32
C LYS A 462 -20.97 25.20 2.93
N HIS A 463 -21.99 24.67 2.27
CA HIS A 463 -22.72 23.51 2.73
C HIS A 463 -22.40 22.29 1.86
N PRO A 464 -22.03 21.15 2.48
CA PRO A 464 -21.82 19.92 1.73
C PRO A 464 -23.17 19.37 1.25
N VAL A 465 -23.16 18.46 0.28
CA VAL A 465 -24.36 17.69 -0.09
C VAL A 465 -24.78 16.84 1.11
N ARG A 466 -25.91 17.17 1.74
CA ARG A 466 -26.33 16.51 2.98
C ARG A 466 -27.05 15.20 2.69
N ARG A 467 -26.59 14.12 3.31
CA ARG A 467 -27.17 12.77 3.22
C ARG A 467 -27.11 12.09 4.58
N SER A 468 -27.97 11.10 4.80
CA SER A 468 -27.81 10.11 5.86
C SER A 468 -27.34 8.79 5.24
N ILE A 469 -26.79 7.89 6.04
CA ILE A 469 -26.38 6.58 5.51
C ILE A 469 -27.56 5.81 4.90
N SER A 470 -28.76 5.95 5.48
CA SER A 470 -30.02 5.37 4.96
C SER A 470 -30.49 5.93 3.61
N THR A 471 -29.96 7.08 3.18
CA THR A 471 -30.22 7.61 1.83
C THR A 471 -29.17 7.16 0.81
N LEU A 472 -28.04 6.63 1.27
CA LEU A 472 -26.94 6.15 0.43
C LEU A 472 -26.92 4.64 0.28
N LEU A 473 -27.53 3.92 1.21
CA LEU A 473 -27.67 2.47 1.19
C LEU A 473 -29.13 2.12 1.43
N ASP A 474 -29.62 1.14 0.68
CA ASP A 474 -30.97 0.62 0.92
C ASP A 474 -31.07 -0.07 2.29
N SER A 475 -32.30 -0.25 2.77
CA SER A 475 -32.54 -0.82 4.10
C SER A 475 -32.07 -2.28 4.20
N ALA A 476 -32.09 -3.02 3.09
CA ALA A 476 -31.69 -4.42 3.07
C ALA A 476 -30.18 -4.58 3.25
N LEU A 477 -29.38 -3.78 2.52
CA LEU A 477 -27.92 -3.73 2.66
C LEU A 477 -27.51 -3.27 4.04
N LEU A 478 -28.16 -2.23 4.59
CA LEU A 478 -27.85 -1.73 5.93
C LEU A 478 -28.12 -2.76 7.03
N GLN A 479 -29.23 -3.49 6.94
CA GLN A 479 -29.55 -4.57 7.88
C GLN A 479 -28.66 -5.80 7.69
N GLY A 480 -28.15 -6.00 6.47
CA GLY A 480 -27.26 -7.10 6.12
C GLY A 480 -25.80 -6.89 6.49
N LEU A 481 -25.38 -5.67 6.87
CA LEU A 481 -24.00 -5.39 7.27
C LEU A 481 -23.58 -6.25 8.46
N GLY A 482 -22.49 -6.99 8.29
CA GLY A 482 -21.88 -7.84 9.31
C GLY A 482 -20.64 -8.56 8.77
N LEU A 483 -20.00 -9.38 9.60
CA LEU A 483 -18.87 -10.21 9.16
C LEU A 483 -19.34 -11.49 8.47
N ASP A 484 -18.76 -11.77 7.31
CA ASP A 484 -19.00 -13.00 6.52
C ASP A 484 -18.17 -14.15 7.06
N LEU A 485 -18.63 -14.73 8.16
CA LEU A 485 -17.96 -15.86 8.79
C LEU A 485 -18.28 -17.17 8.05
N PRO A 486 -17.27 -18.02 7.78
CA PRO A 486 -17.51 -19.34 7.21
C PRO A 486 -18.31 -20.20 8.18
N ASN A 487 -19.00 -21.24 7.69
CA ASN A 487 -19.66 -22.19 8.57
C ASN A 487 -18.66 -23.02 9.39
N CYS A 488 -19.13 -23.66 10.45
CA CYS A 488 -18.35 -24.65 11.18
C CYS A 488 -17.97 -25.80 10.23
N VAL A 489 -16.67 -26.10 10.11
CA VAL A 489 -16.18 -27.17 9.23
C VAL A 489 -16.68 -28.55 9.68
N ASN A 490 -16.91 -28.73 10.98
CA ASN A 490 -17.33 -30.02 11.55
C ASN A 490 -18.85 -30.28 11.42
N CYS A 491 -19.69 -29.25 11.61
CA CYS A 491 -21.16 -29.44 11.69
C CYS A 491 -21.98 -28.54 10.77
N GLY A 492 -21.35 -27.67 9.97
CA GLY A 492 -22.02 -26.75 9.05
C GLY A 492 -22.79 -25.60 9.70
N THR A 493 -22.83 -25.51 11.03
CA THR A 493 -23.54 -24.43 11.74
C THR A 493 -22.88 -23.07 11.47
N ARG A 494 -23.69 -22.03 11.25
CA ARG A 494 -23.21 -20.65 11.06
C ARG A 494 -22.47 -20.17 12.31
N ARG A 495 -21.31 -19.55 12.11
CA ARG A 495 -20.52 -19.00 13.21
C ARG A 495 -21.13 -17.69 13.72
N VAL A 496 -20.87 -17.41 15.00
CA VAL A 496 -21.17 -16.14 15.65
C VAL A 496 -19.87 -15.34 15.76
N GLU A 497 -19.95 -14.02 15.60
CA GLU A 497 -18.80 -13.14 15.73
C GLU A 497 -18.12 -13.28 17.10
N GLY A 498 -16.79 -13.34 17.12
CA GLY A 498 -15.98 -13.53 18.33
C GLY A 498 -15.97 -14.95 18.92
N ALA A 499 -16.71 -15.91 18.36
CA ALA A 499 -16.74 -17.27 18.87
C ALA A 499 -15.45 -18.06 18.53
N LYS A 500 -14.73 -18.51 19.56
CA LYS A 500 -13.55 -19.40 19.40
C LYS A 500 -13.92 -20.87 19.16
N TYR A 501 -15.12 -21.26 19.60
CA TYR A 501 -15.64 -22.63 19.50
C TYR A 501 -17.06 -22.60 18.93
N CYS A 502 -17.43 -23.64 18.18
CA CYS A 502 -18.76 -23.78 17.64
C CYS A 502 -19.76 -23.97 18.77
N PHE A 503 -20.76 -23.08 18.88
CA PHE A 503 -21.77 -23.17 19.94
C PHE A 503 -22.60 -24.46 19.86
N TYR A 504 -22.75 -25.04 18.65
CA TYR A 504 -23.49 -26.28 18.46
C TYR A 504 -22.67 -27.54 18.75
N CYS A 505 -21.51 -27.75 18.10
CA CYS A 505 -20.74 -28.99 18.23
C CYS A 505 -19.48 -28.90 19.10
N GLY A 506 -19.17 -27.75 19.69
CA GLY A 506 -17.99 -27.54 20.54
C GLY A 506 -16.64 -27.55 19.81
N ALA A 507 -16.60 -27.80 18.51
CA ALA A 507 -15.36 -27.82 17.74
C ALA A 507 -14.70 -26.43 17.71
N LYS A 508 -13.37 -26.38 17.85
CA LYS A 508 -12.60 -25.14 17.68
C LYS A 508 -12.80 -24.59 16.28
N LEU A 509 -13.20 -23.33 16.18
CA LEU A 509 -13.41 -22.67 14.91
C LEU A 509 -12.05 -22.17 14.40
N THR A 510 -11.63 -22.66 13.24
CA THR A 510 -10.43 -22.19 12.54
C THR A 510 -10.84 -21.41 11.31
N GLU A 511 -10.18 -20.30 11.03
CA GLU A 511 -10.31 -19.59 9.77
C GLU A 511 -9.49 -20.29 8.69
N GLU A 512 -9.79 -20.08 7.41
CA GLU A 512 -8.97 -20.57 6.29
C GLU A 512 -7.81 -19.60 6.02
N SER A 513 -6.65 -20.09 5.57
CA SER A 513 -5.44 -19.26 5.42
C SER A 513 -5.56 -18.51 4.13
N THR A 514 -5.56 -17.18 4.20
CA THR A 514 -5.50 -16.36 2.99
C THR A 514 -4.15 -16.60 2.26
N TYR A 515 -3.08 -17.01 2.95
CA TYR A 515 -1.81 -17.40 2.32
C TYR A 515 -1.90 -18.76 1.63
N ASP A 516 -2.40 -19.81 2.29
CA ASP A 516 -2.58 -21.13 1.67
C ASP A 516 -3.52 -21.01 0.45
N ARG A 517 -4.55 -20.15 0.52
CA ARG A 517 -5.41 -19.86 -0.62
C ARG A 517 -4.66 -19.14 -1.75
N LEU A 518 -3.81 -18.17 -1.42
CA LEU A 518 -2.91 -17.53 -2.40
C LEU A 518 -1.99 -18.55 -3.05
N LEU A 519 -1.39 -19.46 -2.28
CA LEU A 519 -0.54 -20.53 -2.78
C LEU A 519 -1.29 -21.48 -3.71
N GLN A 520 -2.59 -21.70 -3.51
CA GLN A 520 -3.44 -22.50 -4.38
C GLN A 520 -3.88 -21.77 -5.67
N THR A 521 -3.62 -20.47 -5.78
CA THR A 521 -3.93 -19.70 -7.00
C THR A 521 -3.16 -20.28 -8.18
N ARG A 522 -3.83 -20.44 -9.33
CA ARG A 522 -3.17 -20.98 -10.53
C ARG A 522 -2.12 -20.00 -11.03
N LEU A 523 -0.95 -20.52 -11.40
CA LEU A 523 0.16 -19.71 -11.89
C LEU A 523 -0.21 -18.95 -13.18
N SER A 524 -1.10 -19.51 -14.00
CA SER A 524 -1.62 -18.87 -15.22
C SER A 524 -2.53 -17.66 -14.96
N ASP A 525 -3.09 -17.55 -13.75
CA ASP A 525 -4.11 -16.55 -13.42
C ASP A 525 -3.48 -15.31 -12.77
N VAL A 526 -2.16 -15.32 -12.56
CA VAL A 526 -1.40 -14.21 -11.99
C VAL A 526 -1.57 -12.94 -12.85
N PRO A 527 -2.07 -11.82 -12.26
CA PRO A 527 -2.11 -10.51 -12.89
C PRO A 527 -0.73 -10.04 -13.36
N GLY A 528 -0.68 -9.24 -14.43
CA GLY A 528 0.58 -8.75 -15.00
C GLY A 528 1.27 -9.71 -15.99
N LEU A 529 0.91 -11.00 -16.00
CA LEU A 529 1.38 -11.91 -17.06
C LEU A 529 0.75 -11.56 -18.41
N THR A 530 1.55 -11.60 -19.47
CA THR A 530 1.05 -11.37 -20.83
C THR A 530 0.12 -12.49 -21.26
N SER A 531 -0.83 -12.21 -22.16
CA SER A 531 -1.76 -13.22 -22.70
C SER A 531 -1.02 -14.45 -23.27
N TYR A 532 0.18 -14.23 -23.81
CA TYR A 532 1.06 -15.29 -24.28
C TYR A 532 1.58 -16.17 -23.13
N GLN A 533 2.13 -15.56 -22.08
CA GLN A 533 2.65 -16.27 -20.90
C GLN A 533 1.54 -17.07 -20.21
N LYS A 534 0.36 -16.48 -20.01
CA LYS A 534 -0.80 -17.15 -19.40
C LYS A 534 -1.17 -18.43 -20.15
N LYS A 535 -1.26 -18.33 -21.48
CA LYS A 535 -1.58 -19.48 -22.34
C LYS A 535 -0.51 -20.58 -22.24
N LYS A 536 0.77 -20.20 -22.29
CA LYS A 536 1.87 -21.17 -22.20
C LYS A 536 1.96 -21.86 -20.85
N LEU A 537 1.79 -21.13 -19.76
CA LEU A 537 1.78 -21.69 -18.40
C LEU A 537 0.59 -22.64 -18.18
N ALA A 538 -0.58 -22.31 -18.74
CA ALA A 538 -1.76 -23.19 -18.66
C ALA A 538 -1.57 -24.51 -19.42
N GLU A 539 -1.01 -24.45 -20.64
CA GLU A 539 -0.84 -25.59 -21.56
C GLU A 539 0.32 -26.53 -21.19
N SER A 540 1.33 -26.06 -20.45
CA SER A 540 2.52 -26.85 -20.14
C SER A 540 2.31 -27.81 -18.95
N PRO A 541 2.50 -29.13 -19.11
CA PRO A 541 2.29 -30.10 -18.03
C PRO A 541 3.42 -30.14 -17.00
N ASP A 542 4.66 -29.89 -17.43
CA ASP A 542 5.88 -30.06 -16.61
C ASP A 542 6.24 -28.82 -15.77
N VAL A 543 5.33 -27.86 -15.65
CA VAL A 543 5.51 -26.65 -14.84
C VAL A 543 4.55 -26.61 -13.67
N PRO A 544 4.95 -25.98 -12.55
CA PRO A 544 4.07 -25.73 -11.42
C PRO A 544 2.73 -25.14 -11.85
N LYS A 545 1.64 -25.75 -11.39
CA LYS A 545 0.27 -25.31 -11.73
C LYS A 545 -0.21 -24.22 -10.79
N THR A 546 0.32 -24.18 -9.58
CA THR A 546 -0.06 -23.21 -8.55
C THR A 546 1.13 -22.32 -8.16
N VAL A 547 0.83 -21.16 -7.59
CA VAL A 547 1.85 -20.25 -7.06
C VAL A 547 2.67 -20.92 -5.95
N GLY A 548 2.05 -21.77 -5.13
CA GLY A 548 2.73 -22.52 -4.07
C GLY A 548 3.73 -23.54 -4.58
N GLU A 549 3.35 -24.35 -5.57
CA GLU A 549 4.28 -25.26 -6.24
C GLU A 549 5.44 -24.51 -6.87
N PHE A 550 5.17 -23.34 -7.44
CA PHE A 550 6.18 -22.50 -8.07
C PHE A 550 7.19 -21.94 -7.06
N LEU A 551 6.71 -21.50 -5.90
CA LEU A 551 7.55 -20.97 -4.83
C LEU A 551 8.43 -22.03 -4.16
N ALA A 552 7.97 -23.29 -4.12
CA ALA A 552 8.68 -24.40 -3.52
C ALA A 552 9.90 -24.87 -4.33
N LEU A 553 10.03 -24.44 -5.59
CA LEU A 553 11.18 -24.78 -6.43
C LEU A 553 12.46 -24.14 -5.90
N GLN A 554 13.54 -24.95 -5.80
CA GLN A 554 14.89 -24.44 -5.51
C GLN A 554 15.41 -23.53 -6.64
N ASP A 555 15.16 -23.90 -7.89
CA ASP A 555 15.43 -23.06 -9.07
C ASP A 555 14.14 -22.89 -9.88
N ARG A 556 13.52 -21.71 -9.75
CA ARG A 556 12.28 -21.33 -10.45
C ARG A 556 12.47 -21.19 -11.96
N GLY A 557 13.69 -20.91 -12.42
CA GLY A 557 14.00 -20.67 -13.82
C GLY A 557 14.12 -21.95 -14.63
N THR A 558 14.56 -23.05 -14.03
CA THR A 558 14.75 -24.33 -14.74
C THR A 558 13.43 -24.90 -15.28
N PRO A 559 12.35 -25.04 -14.50
CA PRO A 559 11.06 -25.52 -15.00
C PRO A 559 10.43 -24.60 -16.04
N LEU A 560 10.60 -23.27 -15.91
CA LEU A 560 10.06 -22.34 -16.91
C LEU A 560 10.77 -22.45 -18.26
N ARG A 561 12.07 -22.75 -18.26
CA ARG A 561 12.89 -22.90 -19.47
C ARG A 561 12.60 -24.19 -20.25
N THR A 562 11.84 -25.13 -19.69
CA THR A 562 11.35 -26.31 -20.44
C THR A 562 10.21 -25.94 -21.39
N ILE A 563 9.53 -24.82 -21.16
CA ILE A 563 8.45 -24.33 -22.01
C ILE A 563 9.03 -23.79 -23.32
N ARG A 564 8.54 -24.33 -24.44
CA ARG A 564 8.91 -23.88 -25.79
C ARG A 564 8.71 -22.37 -25.93
N PHE A 565 9.77 -21.67 -26.32
CA PHE A 565 9.86 -20.19 -26.47
C PHE A 565 9.87 -19.37 -25.16
N ILE A 566 10.09 -20.00 -24.00
CA ILE A 566 10.42 -19.30 -22.75
C ILE A 566 11.91 -19.50 -22.47
N GLY A 567 12.72 -18.55 -22.95
CA GLY A 567 14.16 -18.50 -22.65
C GLY A 567 14.44 -17.86 -21.28
N SER A 568 15.72 -17.70 -20.93
CA SER A 568 16.17 -17.13 -19.65
C SER A 568 15.55 -15.77 -19.31
N LYS A 569 15.47 -14.86 -20.29
CA LYS A 569 14.85 -13.54 -20.10
C LYS A 569 13.36 -13.63 -19.75
N ARG A 570 12.59 -14.41 -20.51
CA ARG A 570 11.14 -14.58 -20.27
C ARG A 570 10.85 -15.36 -18.99
N ALA A 571 11.69 -16.34 -18.66
CA ALA A 571 11.60 -17.05 -17.39
C ALA A 571 11.80 -16.08 -16.22
N LYS A 572 12.80 -15.20 -16.30
CA LYS A 572 13.01 -14.13 -15.33
C LYS A 572 11.80 -13.19 -15.24
N THR A 573 11.23 -12.76 -16.36
CA THR A 573 10.01 -11.93 -16.35
C THR A 573 8.85 -12.61 -15.62
N VAL A 574 8.60 -13.89 -15.88
CA VAL A 574 7.53 -14.63 -15.18
C VAL A 574 7.82 -14.71 -13.68
N ILE A 575 9.07 -14.97 -13.28
CA ILE A 575 9.48 -14.97 -11.86
C ILE A 575 9.22 -13.60 -11.24
N ASP A 576 9.74 -12.53 -11.85
CA ASP A 576 9.61 -11.16 -11.35
C ASP A 576 8.14 -10.73 -11.26
N THR A 577 7.29 -11.10 -12.23
CA THR A 577 5.85 -10.83 -12.20
C THR A 577 5.12 -11.60 -11.11
N VAL A 578 5.46 -12.88 -10.90
CA VAL A 578 4.86 -13.69 -9.82
C VAL A 578 5.31 -13.18 -8.46
N GLU A 579 6.58 -12.79 -8.32
CA GLU A 579 7.10 -12.15 -7.10
C GLU A 579 6.46 -10.78 -6.87
N ALA A 580 6.28 -9.97 -7.91
CA ALA A 580 5.58 -8.70 -7.81
C ALA A 580 4.10 -8.87 -7.45
N PHE A 581 3.41 -9.87 -8.02
CA PHE A 581 2.03 -10.20 -7.65
C PHE A 581 1.93 -10.69 -6.21
N LEU A 582 2.87 -11.54 -5.77
CA LEU A 582 2.94 -11.95 -4.37
C LEU A 582 3.16 -10.73 -3.51
N ASP A 583 4.17 -9.93 -3.76
CA ASP A 583 4.43 -8.72 -2.98
C ASP A 583 3.24 -7.75 -3.03
N GLU A 584 2.52 -7.61 -4.14
CA GLU A 584 1.31 -6.77 -4.28
C GLU A 584 0.11 -7.36 -3.54
N PHE A 585 -0.05 -8.68 -3.55
CA PHE A 585 -1.11 -9.34 -2.80
C PHE A 585 -0.81 -9.25 -1.30
N LEU A 586 0.45 -9.47 -0.92
CA LEU A 586 0.97 -9.45 0.45
C LEU A 586 1.16 -8.04 1.01
N SER A 587 1.21 -7.03 0.14
CA SER A 587 1.03 -5.61 0.44
C SER A 587 -0.42 -5.16 0.43
#